data_AF-D7EM09-F1
#
_entry.id   AF-D7EM09-F1
#
_cell.length_a   1.000
_cell.length_b   1.000
_cell.length_c   1.000
_cell.angle_alpha   90.00
_cell.angle_beta   90.00
_cell.angle_gamma   90.00
#
_symmetry.space_group_name_H-M   'P 1'
#
loop_
_entity.id
_entity.type
_entity.pdbx_description
1 polymer ?
#
loop_
_entity_poly.entity_id
_entity_poly.type
_entity_poly.pdbx_seq_one_letter_code
_entity_poly.pdbx_strand_id
1 'polypeptide(L)'
;MTCTPPDIRNIATSAIENLLPQKSRHKYECVYERFLKWRAEKNTTFFSENIILSYFVMLAEKYSSSSLWSYYSMLKSTLVIRHDIHIENYKKLQAFLKRKSKTYKPKKSKTLSSENIKEFIEKAPDEKYLVTKVKNTNCYIQIIKYLHFFKVAVIMGIMGACRSQELHAMKLEHIDD
;
A
#
# COMPACT_ATOMS: atom_id res chain seq x y z
N MET A 1 -18.94 5.84 34.05
CA MET A 1 -19.42 7.24 33.87
C MET A 1 -18.40 7.96 33.02
N THR A 2 -18.80 8.52 31.88
CA THR A 2 -17.87 9.20 30.97
C THR A 2 -17.74 10.67 31.40
N CYS A 3 -16.66 11.01 32.11
CA CYS A 3 -16.37 12.36 32.62
C CYS A 3 -16.03 13.40 31.54
N THR A 4 -16.29 13.11 30.27
CA THR A 4 -15.96 13.97 29.14
C THR A 4 -17.24 14.58 28.56
N PRO A 5 -17.36 15.93 28.56
CA PRO A 5 -18.47 16.64 27.93
C PRO A 5 -18.69 16.24 26.46
N PRO A 6 -19.94 16.25 25.96
CA PRO A 6 -20.26 15.83 24.59
C PRO A 6 -19.45 16.55 23.51
N ASP A 7 -19.26 17.86 23.63
CA ASP A 7 -18.52 18.66 22.63
C ASP A 7 -17.05 18.22 22.54
N ILE A 8 -16.41 18.00 23.69
CA ILE A 8 -15.03 17.52 23.78
C ILE A 8 -14.92 16.08 23.25
N ARG A 9 -15.93 15.24 23.52
CA ARG A 9 -15.99 13.87 23.00
C ARG A 9 -16.10 13.85 21.48
N ASN A 10 -16.94 14.71 20.89
CA ASN A 10 -17.12 14.76 19.44
C ASN A 10 -15.84 15.19 18.73
N ILE A 11 -15.10 16.17 19.28
CA ILE A 11 -13.77 16.57 18.80
C ILE A 11 -12.81 15.37 18.85
N ALA A 12 -12.77 14.65 19.98
CA ALA A 12 -11.93 13.48 20.13
C ALA A 12 -12.30 12.36 19.14
N THR A 13 -13.59 12.05 18.96
CA THR A 13 -14.06 11.04 18.00
C THR A 13 -13.66 11.40 16.56
N SER A 14 -13.83 12.66 16.16
CA SER A 14 -13.41 13.13 14.84
C SER A 14 -11.90 13.01 14.63
N ALA A 15 -11.10 13.29 15.67
CA ALA A 15 -9.65 13.09 15.62
C ALA A 15 -9.30 11.59 15.51
N ILE A 16 -9.99 10.73 16.27
CA ILE A 16 -9.78 9.28 16.29
C ILE A 16 -10.06 8.65 14.91
N GLU A 17 -11.14 9.05 14.24
CA GLU A 17 -11.46 8.58 12.89
C GLU A 17 -10.34 8.91 11.88
N ASN A 18 -9.61 10.00 12.10
CA ASN A 18 -8.51 10.45 11.26
C ASN A 18 -7.13 9.91 11.66
N LEU A 19 -7.04 9.03 12.67
CA LEU A 19 -5.77 8.39 13.07
C LEU A 19 -5.25 7.38 12.05
N LEU A 20 -6.14 6.74 11.27
CA LEU A 20 -5.70 5.86 10.19
C LEU A 20 -5.16 6.68 9.01
N PRO A 21 -4.08 6.23 8.33
CA PRO A 21 -3.52 6.95 7.21
C PRO A 21 -4.56 7.15 6.10
N GLN A 22 -4.92 8.39 5.78
CA GLN A 22 -6.01 8.70 4.84
C GLN A 22 -5.85 7.99 3.48
N LYS A 23 -4.65 8.06 2.89
CA LYS A 23 -4.36 7.48 1.58
C LYS A 23 -4.52 5.96 1.52
N SER A 24 -4.33 5.26 2.64
CA SER A 24 -4.36 3.79 2.71
C SER A 24 -5.41 3.24 3.66
N ARG A 25 -6.34 4.09 4.15
CA ARG A 25 -7.39 3.72 5.12
C ARG A 25 -8.14 2.46 4.71
N HIS A 26 -8.55 2.38 3.44
CA HIS A 26 -9.24 1.21 2.91
C HIS A 26 -8.47 -0.10 3.12
N LYS A 27 -7.12 -0.09 2.99
CA LYS A 27 -6.29 -1.29 3.23
C LYS A 27 -6.32 -1.72 4.69
N TYR A 28 -6.28 -0.76 5.62
CA TYR A 28 -6.38 -1.05 7.06
C TYR A 28 -7.73 -1.69 7.38
N GLU A 29 -8.80 -1.11 6.83
CA GLU A 29 -10.16 -1.62 7.03
C GLU A 29 -10.35 -3.02 6.45
N CYS A 30 -9.89 -3.29 5.23
CA CYS A 30 -9.95 -4.64 4.65
C CYS A 30 -9.22 -5.68 5.50
N VAL A 31 -8.08 -5.33 6.11
CA VAL A 31 -7.35 -6.25 6.99
C VAL A 31 -8.11 -6.53 8.27
N TYR A 32 -8.70 -5.50 8.86
CA TYR A 32 -9.50 -5.60 10.06
C TYR A 32 -10.78 -6.42 9.82
N GLU A 33 -11.53 -6.14 8.75
CA GLU A 33 -12.74 -6.90 8.40
C GLU A 33 -12.43 -8.36 8.08
N ARG A 34 -11.30 -8.64 7.41
CA ARG A 34 -10.85 -10.01 7.17
C ARG A 34 -10.56 -10.75 8.48
N PHE A 35 -10.01 -10.06 9.49
CA PHE A 35 -9.79 -10.64 10.80
C PHE A 35 -11.13 -10.88 11.53
N LEU A 36 -12.05 -9.93 11.53
CA LEU A 36 -13.37 -10.09 12.14
C LEU A 36 -14.15 -11.26 11.53
N LYS A 37 -14.13 -11.38 10.21
CA LYS A 37 -14.77 -12.51 9.49
C LYS A 37 -14.18 -13.85 9.94
N TRP A 38 -12.86 -13.98 9.93
CA TRP A 38 -12.19 -15.20 10.40
C TRP A 38 -12.53 -15.51 11.87
N ARG A 39 -12.61 -14.48 12.71
CA ARG A 39 -12.96 -14.60 14.13
C ARG A 39 -14.40 -15.12 14.31
N ALA A 40 -15.34 -14.60 13.52
CA ALA A 40 -16.72 -15.06 13.49
C ALA A 40 -16.82 -16.54 13.03
N GLU A 41 -16.08 -16.92 11.99
CA GLU A 41 -16.00 -18.32 11.52
C GLU A 41 -15.45 -19.29 12.58
N LYS A 42 -14.67 -18.79 13.54
CA LYS A 42 -14.13 -19.56 14.67
C LYS A 42 -14.95 -19.45 15.95
N ASN A 43 -16.12 -18.82 15.90
CA ASN A 43 -17.03 -18.63 17.04
C ASN A 43 -16.36 -18.03 18.28
N THR A 44 -15.38 -17.14 18.08
CA THR A 44 -14.72 -16.41 19.17
C THR A 44 -15.13 -14.95 19.15
N THR A 45 -15.32 -14.36 20.33
CA THR A 45 -15.58 -12.92 20.48
C THR A 45 -14.38 -12.19 21.09
N PHE A 46 -13.42 -12.93 21.65
CA PHE A 46 -12.27 -12.38 22.35
C PHE A 46 -11.11 -12.04 21.41
N PHE A 47 -10.29 -11.08 21.84
CA PHE A 47 -9.08 -10.63 21.15
C PHE A 47 -7.82 -11.02 21.93
N SER A 48 -7.84 -12.17 22.60
CA SER A 48 -6.71 -12.64 23.40
C SER A 48 -5.48 -12.91 22.54
N GLU A 49 -4.30 -12.91 23.17
CA GLU A 49 -3.04 -13.20 22.47
C GLU A 49 -3.09 -14.52 21.70
N ASN A 50 -3.71 -15.56 22.26
CA ASN A 50 -3.83 -16.87 21.59
C ASN A 50 -4.68 -16.82 20.32
N ILE A 51 -5.77 -16.04 20.30
CA ILE A 51 -6.62 -15.89 19.12
C ILE A 51 -5.86 -15.17 18.01
N ILE A 52 -5.21 -14.05 18.34
CA ILE A 52 -4.45 -13.28 17.35
C ILE A 52 -3.22 -14.08 16.87
N LEU A 53 -2.50 -14.74 17.77
CA LEU A 53 -1.39 -15.61 17.39
C LEU A 53 -1.84 -16.72 16.43
N SER A 54 -2.96 -17.38 16.71
CA SER A 54 -3.51 -18.43 15.82
C SER A 54 -3.85 -17.88 14.44
N TYR A 55 -4.42 -16.68 14.37
CA TYR A 55 -4.67 -16.00 13.10
C TYR A 55 -3.38 -15.74 12.32
N PHE A 56 -2.33 -15.26 13.00
CA PHE A 56 -1.03 -15.00 12.37
C PHE A 56 -0.27 -16.27 11.97
N VAL A 57 -0.48 -17.39 12.67
CA VAL A 57 0.03 -18.70 12.25
C VAL A 57 -0.58 -19.10 10.91
N MET A 58 -1.91 -19.00 10.76
CA MET A 58 -2.60 -19.26 9.49
C MET A 58 -2.16 -18.31 8.37
N LEU A 59 -1.99 -17.02 8.67
CA LEU A 59 -1.48 -16.08 7.67
C LEU A 59 -0.05 -16.41 7.23
N ALA A 60 0.78 -16.93 8.13
CA ALA A 60 2.18 -17.23 7.84
C ALA A 60 2.38 -18.40 6.87
N GLU A 61 1.35 -19.21 6.65
CA GLU A 61 1.35 -20.25 5.60
C GLU A 61 1.21 -19.64 4.20
N LYS A 62 0.54 -18.48 4.10
CA LYS A 62 0.16 -17.86 2.81
C LYS A 62 1.03 -16.66 2.44
N TYR A 63 1.58 -15.98 3.43
CA TYR A 63 2.20 -14.66 3.24
C TYR A 63 3.65 -14.62 3.70
N SER A 64 4.41 -13.76 3.03
CA SER A 64 5.81 -13.50 3.38
C SER A 64 5.94 -12.79 4.73
N SER A 65 7.13 -12.86 5.35
CA SER A 65 7.35 -12.23 6.66
C SER A 65 7.14 -10.71 6.64
N SER A 66 7.52 -10.02 5.56
CA SER A 66 7.26 -8.57 5.43
C SER A 66 5.76 -8.29 5.35
N SER A 67 5.01 -9.10 4.59
CA SER A 67 3.54 -9.00 4.53
C SER A 67 2.90 -9.25 5.90
N LEU A 68 3.39 -10.21 6.68
CA LEU A 68 2.89 -10.47 8.05
C LEU A 68 3.08 -9.26 8.96
N TRP A 69 4.25 -8.61 8.93
CA TRP A 69 4.50 -7.39 9.69
C TRP A 69 3.60 -6.23 9.26
N SER A 70 3.29 -6.12 7.96
CA SER A 70 2.31 -5.16 7.46
C SER A 70 0.90 -5.47 7.98
N TYR A 71 0.48 -6.74 7.95
CA TYR A 71 -0.82 -7.15 8.53
C TYR A 71 -0.88 -6.90 10.04
N TYR A 72 0.20 -7.20 10.77
CA TYR A 72 0.32 -6.89 12.20
C TYR A 72 0.16 -5.40 12.47
N SER A 73 0.84 -4.55 11.71
CA SER A 73 0.79 -3.10 11.90
C SER A 73 -0.61 -2.55 11.60
N MET A 74 -1.24 -3.00 10.50
CA MET A 74 -2.60 -2.61 10.14
C MET A 74 -3.63 -3.05 11.19
N LEU A 75 -3.50 -4.29 11.67
CA LEU A 75 -4.39 -4.83 12.68
C LEU A 75 -4.16 -4.17 14.06
N LYS A 76 -2.91 -3.87 14.42
CA LYS A 76 -2.57 -3.12 15.65
C LYS A 76 -3.30 -1.78 15.67
N SER A 77 -3.17 -0.98 14.61
CA SER A 77 -3.78 0.35 14.55
C SER A 77 -5.31 0.27 14.64
N THR A 78 -5.93 -0.64 13.90
CA THR A 78 -7.39 -0.78 13.88
C THR A 78 -7.96 -1.30 15.19
N LEU A 79 -7.26 -2.23 15.87
CA LEU A 79 -7.68 -2.76 17.16
C LEU A 79 -7.55 -1.75 18.31
N VAL A 80 -6.49 -0.94 18.32
CA VAL A 80 -6.34 0.16 19.30
C VAL A 80 -7.48 1.17 19.11
N ILE A 81 -7.73 1.59 17.87
CA ILE A 81 -8.77 2.61 17.57
C ILE A 81 -10.18 2.12 17.88
N ARG A 82 -10.53 0.88 17.49
CA ARG A 82 -11.92 0.39 17.54
C ARG A 82 -12.29 -0.33 18.83
N HIS A 83 -11.31 -0.91 19.53
CA HIS A 83 -11.57 -1.76 20.71
C HIS A 83 -10.67 -1.44 21.91
N ASP A 84 -9.76 -0.48 21.79
CA ASP A 84 -8.76 -0.16 22.84
C ASP A 84 -7.83 -1.35 23.17
N ILE A 85 -7.45 -2.13 22.15
CA ILE A 85 -6.69 -3.38 22.33
C ILE A 85 -5.24 -3.22 21.90
N HIS A 86 -4.35 -3.27 22.89
CA HIS A 86 -2.91 -3.11 22.75
C HIS A 86 -2.19 -4.43 22.46
N ILE A 87 -2.26 -4.91 21.21
CA ILE A 87 -1.57 -6.14 20.77
C ILE A 87 -0.03 -6.03 20.73
N GLU A 88 0.51 -4.86 21.05
CA GLU A 88 1.95 -4.63 21.26
C GLU A 88 2.48 -5.29 22.54
N ASN A 89 1.56 -5.55 23.49
CA ASN A 89 1.87 -6.21 24.74
C ASN A 89 1.93 -7.74 24.59
N TYR A 90 1.52 -8.27 23.43
CA TYR A 90 1.48 -9.70 23.14
C TYR A 90 2.87 -10.22 22.76
N LYS A 91 3.66 -10.60 23.78
CA LYS A 91 5.08 -10.98 23.63
C LYS A 91 5.27 -12.28 22.85
N LYS A 92 4.36 -13.27 22.97
CA LYS A 92 4.41 -14.52 22.20
C LYS A 92 4.14 -14.25 20.73
N LEU A 93 3.18 -13.39 20.42
CA LEU A 93 2.91 -12.93 19.05
C LEU A 93 4.13 -12.23 18.44
N GLN A 94 4.74 -11.30 19.17
CA GLN A 94 5.95 -10.62 18.72
C GLN A 94 7.12 -11.58 18.49
N ALA A 95 7.33 -12.53 19.41
CA ALA A 95 8.38 -13.53 19.29
C ALA A 95 8.17 -14.41 18.04
N PHE A 96 6.93 -14.82 17.77
CA PHE A 96 6.56 -15.57 16.56
C PHE A 96 6.90 -14.79 15.27
N LEU A 97 6.45 -13.55 15.15
CA LEU A 97 6.69 -12.71 13.97
C LEU A 97 8.19 -12.46 13.75
N LYS A 98 8.93 -12.18 14.82
CA LYS A 98 10.40 -12.02 14.77
C LYS A 98 11.08 -13.30 14.27
N ARG A 99 10.68 -14.48 14.77
CA ARG A 99 11.27 -15.75 14.33
C ARG A 99 11.01 -16.04 12.85
N LYS A 100 9.78 -15.77 12.36
CA LYS A 100 9.45 -15.92 10.94
C LYS A 100 10.32 -15.01 10.06
N SER A 101 10.54 -13.75 10.49
CA SER A 101 11.39 -12.82 9.74
C SER A 101 12.84 -13.26 9.57
N LYS A 102 13.42 -14.01 10.54
CA LYS A 102 14.79 -14.51 10.42
C LYS A 102 14.99 -15.47 9.25
N THR A 103 13.95 -16.25 8.92
CA THR A 103 13.99 -17.19 7.79
C THR A 103 13.72 -16.52 6.43
N TYR A 104 13.36 -15.24 6.42
CA TYR A 104 12.95 -14.54 5.21
C TYR A 104 14.16 -13.94 4.47
N LYS A 105 14.32 -14.32 3.20
CA LYS A 105 15.23 -13.64 2.27
C LYS A 105 14.42 -12.63 1.44
N PRO A 106 14.74 -11.32 1.50
CA PRO A 106 14.05 -10.31 0.70
C PRO A 106 14.17 -10.59 -0.79
N LYS A 107 13.03 -10.64 -1.49
CA LYS A 107 13.00 -10.64 -2.96
C LYS A 107 13.26 -9.22 -3.44
N LYS A 108 14.46 -8.94 -3.91
CA LYS A 108 14.76 -7.66 -4.58
C LYS A 108 14.26 -7.73 -6.03
N SER A 109 13.67 -6.65 -6.52
CA SER A 109 13.45 -6.48 -7.96
C SER A 109 14.81 -6.45 -8.67
N LYS A 110 14.85 -6.93 -9.91
CA LYS A 110 16.05 -6.71 -10.73
C LYS A 110 16.25 -5.21 -10.90
N THR A 111 17.48 -4.75 -10.70
CA THR A 111 17.84 -3.37 -11.02
C THR A 111 17.85 -3.23 -12.55
N LEU A 112 17.19 -2.20 -13.06
CA LEU A 112 17.34 -1.81 -14.46
C LEU A 112 18.76 -1.28 -14.64
N SER A 113 19.56 -1.98 -15.44
CA SER A 113 20.91 -1.54 -15.79
C SER A 113 20.86 -0.54 -16.94
N SER A 114 21.96 0.20 -17.13
CA SER A 114 22.10 1.15 -18.24
C SER A 114 21.93 0.48 -19.60
N GLU A 115 22.38 -0.77 -19.74
CA GLU A 115 22.24 -1.56 -20.98
C GLU A 115 20.77 -1.90 -21.24
N ASN A 116 20.03 -2.33 -20.22
CA ASN A 116 18.60 -2.61 -20.35
C ASN A 116 17.81 -1.35 -20.73
N ILE A 117 18.19 -0.19 -20.18
CA ILE A 117 17.57 1.10 -20.51
C ILE A 117 17.89 1.48 -21.96
N LYS A 118 19.16 1.38 -22.36
CA LYS A 118 19.61 1.67 -23.72
C LYS A 118 18.90 0.76 -24.74
N GLU A 119 18.88 -0.54 -24.47
CA GLU A 119 18.17 -1.52 -25.30
C GLU A 119 16.68 -1.21 -25.41
N PHE A 120 16.04 -0.81 -24.31
CA PHE A 120 14.63 -0.42 -24.34
C PHE A 120 14.40 0.87 -25.16
N ILE A 121 15.25 1.89 -25.02
CA ILE A 121 15.13 3.13 -25.79
C ILE A 121 15.31 2.85 -27.28
N GLU A 122 16.34 2.08 -27.65
CA GLU A 122 16.74 1.82 -29.04
C GLU A 122 15.84 0.81 -29.76
N LYS A 123 15.44 -0.28 -29.09
CA LYS A 123 14.79 -1.42 -29.76
C LYS A 123 13.29 -1.53 -29.48
N ALA A 124 12.75 -0.86 -28.45
CA ALA A 124 11.33 -0.99 -28.17
C ALA A 124 10.53 -0.31 -29.30
N PRO A 125 9.57 -1.01 -29.93
CA PRO A 125 8.87 -0.50 -31.11
C PRO A 125 8.10 0.77 -30.78
N ASP A 126 8.31 1.79 -31.61
CA ASP A 126 7.76 3.11 -31.37
C ASP A 126 6.24 3.07 -31.40
N GLU A 127 5.60 2.40 -32.35
CA GLU A 127 4.13 2.28 -32.39
C GLU A 127 3.47 1.78 -31.08
N LYS A 128 4.22 1.05 -30.24
CA LYS A 128 3.75 0.55 -28.93
C LYS A 128 4.19 1.44 -27.75
N TYR A 129 5.23 2.25 -27.88
CA TYR A 129 5.89 2.96 -26.76
C TYR A 129 6.28 4.45 -27.06
N LEU A 130 6.12 4.94 -28.31
CA LEU A 130 6.52 6.22 -28.95
C LEU A 130 5.47 6.68 -30.05
N VAL A 131 4.81 7.84 -29.98
CA VAL A 131 3.85 8.43 -30.96
C VAL A 131 3.96 9.97 -31.08
N THR A 132 4.74 10.41 -32.02
CA THR A 132 4.78 11.76 -32.60
C THR A 132 3.44 12.54 -32.57
N LYS A 133 3.52 13.82 -32.19
CA LYS A 133 2.41 14.79 -32.11
C LYS A 133 1.81 15.07 -33.50
N VAL A 134 0.81 14.30 -33.94
CA VAL A 134 0.06 14.63 -35.16
C VAL A 134 -1.18 15.46 -34.79
N LYS A 135 -1.15 16.75 -35.10
CA LYS A 135 -2.36 17.61 -35.07
C LYS A 135 -3.28 17.16 -36.21
N ASN A 136 -4.49 16.67 -35.92
CA ASN A 136 -5.72 16.96 -36.68
C ASN A 136 -6.95 16.14 -36.22
N THR A 137 -7.92 16.82 -35.60
CA THR A 137 -9.38 16.63 -35.70
C THR A 137 -9.96 15.27 -36.13
N ASN A 138 -10.12 14.30 -35.21
CA ASN A 138 -11.28 13.38 -35.16
C ASN A 138 -11.30 12.47 -33.91
N CYS A 139 -12.51 12.04 -33.48
CA CYS A 139 -12.82 11.37 -32.20
C CYS A 139 -12.04 10.06 -31.92
N TYR A 140 -11.50 9.38 -32.94
CA TYR A 140 -10.64 8.19 -32.81
C TYR A 140 -9.26 8.50 -32.17
N ILE A 141 -8.85 9.76 -32.16
CA ILE A 141 -7.54 10.25 -31.68
C ILE A 141 -7.46 10.29 -30.15
N GLN A 142 -8.60 10.32 -29.45
CA GLN A 142 -8.62 10.38 -27.98
C GLN A 142 -8.01 9.12 -27.34
N ILE A 143 -8.18 7.96 -27.97
CA ILE A 143 -7.66 6.66 -27.49
C ILE A 143 -6.15 6.52 -27.79
N ILE A 144 -5.67 7.08 -28.90
CA ILE A 144 -4.25 7.05 -29.31
C ILE A 144 -3.37 7.96 -28.43
N LYS A 145 -3.96 9.00 -27.81
CA LYS A 145 -3.26 9.97 -26.95
C LYS A 145 -2.66 9.36 -25.66
N TYR A 146 -3.19 8.24 -25.17
CA TYR A 146 -2.80 7.64 -23.87
C TYR A 146 -1.63 6.65 -23.95
N LEU A 147 -1.32 6.13 -25.14
CA LEU A 147 -0.39 5.01 -25.28
C LEU A 147 1.08 5.47 -25.40
N HIS A 148 1.29 6.74 -25.73
CA HIS A 148 2.61 7.36 -25.92
C HIS A 148 3.07 8.25 -24.77
N PHE A 149 2.89 7.73 -23.56
CA PHE A 149 3.43 8.34 -22.35
C PHE A 149 4.62 7.55 -21.82
N PHE A 150 4.81 6.30 -22.27
CA PHE A 150 5.69 5.34 -21.61
C PHE A 150 7.20 5.62 -21.76
N LYS A 151 7.75 5.85 -22.96
CA LYS A 151 9.20 6.14 -23.11
C LYS A 151 9.60 7.45 -22.42
N VAL A 152 8.83 8.52 -22.58
CA VAL A 152 9.08 9.82 -21.93
C VAL A 152 8.94 9.72 -20.41
N ALA A 153 7.90 9.05 -19.91
CA ALA A 153 7.73 8.85 -18.47
C ALA A 153 8.84 7.99 -17.86
N VAL A 154 9.39 7.02 -18.59
CA VAL A 154 10.55 6.24 -18.14
C VAL A 154 11.79 7.12 -18.04
N ILE A 155 12.06 7.95 -19.05
CA ILE A 155 13.21 8.88 -19.03
C ILE A 155 13.06 9.89 -17.89
N MET A 156 11.91 10.56 -17.78
CA MET A 156 11.63 11.51 -16.70
C MET A 156 11.68 10.84 -15.32
N GLY A 157 11.19 9.59 -15.21
CA GLY A 157 11.24 8.80 -14.00
C GLY A 157 12.65 8.44 -13.55
N ILE A 158 13.52 8.06 -14.50
CA ILE A 158 14.92 7.73 -14.21
C ILE A 158 15.71 9.00 -13.90
N MET A 159 15.63 10.02 -14.77
CA MET A 159 16.39 11.26 -14.64
C MET A 159 15.98 12.08 -13.42
N GLY A 160 14.68 12.17 -13.15
CA GLY A 160 14.14 12.88 -11.99
C GLY A 160 14.03 12.02 -10.72
N ALA A 161 14.43 10.74 -10.77
CA ALA A 161 14.18 9.76 -9.71
C ALA A 161 12.72 9.74 -9.23
N CYS A 162 11.77 10.08 -10.11
CA CYS A 162 10.38 10.30 -9.78
C CYS A 162 9.64 8.97 -9.59
N ARG A 163 8.85 8.88 -8.52
CA ARG A 163 7.91 7.77 -8.36
C ARG A 163 6.81 7.86 -9.42
N SER A 164 6.22 6.72 -9.77
CA SER A 164 5.12 6.67 -10.75
C SER A 164 3.97 7.64 -10.44
N GLN A 165 3.63 7.86 -9.16
CA GLN A 165 2.57 8.80 -8.80
C GLN A 165 2.99 10.27 -8.96
N GLU A 166 4.26 10.58 -8.79
CA GLU A 166 4.81 11.92 -9.01
C GLU A 166 4.82 12.22 -10.53
N LEU A 167 5.18 11.24 -11.36
CA LEU A 167 5.06 11.33 -12.82
C LEU A 167 3.60 11.53 -13.30
N HIS A 168 2.64 10.84 -12.67
CA HIS A 168 1.22 11.01 -13.01
C HIS A 168 0.65 12.37 -12.59
N ALA A 169 1.22 13.02 -11.58
CA ALA A 169 0.79 14.32 -11.10
C ALA A 169 1.49 15.50 -11.81
N MET A 170 2.47 15.21 -12.66
CA MET A 170 3.22 16.21 -13.42
C MET A 170 2.32 16.87 -14.47
N LYS A 171 2.38 18.20 -14.54
CA LYS A 171 1.61 19.02 -15.48
C LYS A 171 2.58 19.88 -16.29
N LEU A 172 2.14 20.33 -17.46
CA LEU A 172 2.94 21.21 -18.32
C LEU A 172 3.31 22.53 -17.63
N GLU A 173 2.45 23.03 -16.74
CA GLU A 173 2.71 24.24 -15.94
C GLU A 173 3.85 24.10 -14.92
N HIS A 174 4.35 22.88 -14.68
CA HIS A 174 5.46 22.61 -13.76
C HIS A 174 6.81 22.45 -14.49
N ILE A 175 6.85 22.66 -15.81
CA ILE A 175 8.06 22.52 -16.63
C ILE A 175 8.46 23.92 -17.08
N ASP A 176 9.60 24.40 -16.57
CA ASP A 176 10.23 25.63 -17.04
C ASP A 176 11.03 25.34 -18.34
N ASP A 177 11.01 26.28 -19.28
CA ASP A 177 11.75 26.23 -20.56
C ASP A 177 13.27 26.38 -20.39
#